data_AF-A0A9P6L712-F1
#
_entry.id   AF-A0A9P6L712-F1
#
_cell.length_a   1.000
_cell.length_b   1.000
_cell.length_c   1.000
_cell.angle_alpha   90.00
_cell.angle_beta   90.00
_cell.angle_gamma   90.00
#
_symmetry.space_group_name_H-M   'P 1'
#
loop_
_entity.id
_entity.type
_entity.pdbx_description
1 polymer ?
#
loop_
_entity_poly.entity_id
_entity_poly.type
_entity_poly.pdbx_seq_one_letter_code
_entity_poly.pdbx_strand_id
1 'polypeptide(L)'
;MIYSFDAGDADLILHSADCKEFRVHRCILSIASPVFRDMLTFPQPHESTHQPPHVDLPETTATLDILLRYIYPIPSPKIEDFDTLSNVLISAEKYQAEGVISRLRTILVSPHFLDLEPLRVYAIACRWSFLEEAKFASTHTAYIDLVKQGEGCMEDMKYMSGLDFHRLLVLQQARRDTVQRVVTEQLAPGGCCSAGYKDIRKLLVEEMSRKKVDVSDCLLMLETNGKVKPCKSGMCPLGHAKIEVFVKSVVNGLGELPPSV
;
A
#
# COMPACT_ATOMS: atom_id res chain seq x y z
N MET A 1 -20.27 1.18 11.29
CA MET A 1 -21.44 0.49 11.87
C MET A 1 -21.08 -0.98 12.02
N ILE A 2 -21.13 -1.51 13.25
CA ILE A 2 -20.77 -2.90 13.60
C ILE A 2 -21.90 -3.82 13.14
N TYR A 3 -21.56 -4.96 12.54
CA TYR A 3 -22.54 -5.96 12.11
C TYR A 3 -23.03 -6.78 13.31
N SER A 4 -24.33 -7.14 13.32
CA SER A 4 -24.89 -7.99 14.37
C SER A 4 -24.65 -9.46 14.05
N PHE A 5 -23.79 -10.11 14.82
CA PHE A 5 -23.59 -11.57 14.78
C PHE A 5 -24.44 -12.22 15.87
N ASP A 6 -25.71 -12.50 15.58
CA ASP A 6 -26.72 -12.97 16.54
C ASP A 6 -27.51 -14.21 16.07
N ALA A 7 -26.94 -14.99 15.14
CA ALA A 7 -27.57 -16.18 14.60
C ALA A 7 -28.00 -17.19 15.70
N GLY A 8 -29.23 -17.69 15.59
CA GLY A 8 -29.82 -18.60 16.59
C GLY A 8 -29.21 -20.00 16.58
N ASP A 9 -28.67 -20.41 15.44
CA ASP A 9 -27.96 -21.67 15.18
C ASP A 9 -26.45 -21.59 15.42
N ALA A 10 -25.94 -20.45 15.90
CA ALA A 10 -24.54 -20.30 16.26
C ALA A 10 -24.11 -21.29 17.36
N ASP A 11 -23.01 -21.99 17.10
CA ASP A 11 -22.42 -23.04 17.95
C ASP A 11 -21.14 -22.58 18.68
N LEU A 12 -20.80 -21.29 18.58
CA LEU A 12 -19.66 -20.65 19.25
C LEU A 12 -19.95 -19.17 19.54
N ILE A 13 -19.45 -18.69 20.67
CA ILE A 13 -19.41 -17.26 21.01
C ILE A 13 -17.95 -16.81 21.03
N LEU A 14 -17.63 -15.73 20.32
CA LEU A 14 -16.34 -15.05 20.47
C LEU A 14 -16.55 -13.78 21.30
N HIS A 15 -15.67 -13.53 22.25
CA HIS A 15 -15.60 -12.25 22.96
C HIS A 15 -14.43 -11.44 22.43
N SER A 16 -14.68 -10.19 22.08
CA SER A 16 -13.61 -9.24 21.81
C SER A 16 -12.98 -8.72 23.12
N ALA A 17 -11.82 -8.08 23.02
CA ALA A 17 -11.11 -7.50 24.15
C ALA A 17 -11.89 -6.38 24.86
N ASP A 18 -12.81 -5.73 24.15
CA ASP A 18 -13.75 -4.72 24.67
C ASP A 18 -15.13 -5.30 24.97
N CYS A 19 -15.19 -6.61 25.25
CA CYS A 19 -16.33 -7.34 25.81
C CYS A 19 -17.59 -7.39 24.92
N LYS A 20 -17.45 -7.33 23.60
CA LYS A 20 -18.56 -7.59 22.68
C LYS A 20 -18.63 -9.07 22.33
N GLU A 21 -19.84 -9.62 22.40
CA GLU A 21 -20.12 -10.99 21.98
C GLU A 21 -20.44 -11.07 20.49
N PHE A 22 -19.87 -12.08 19.83
CA PHE A 22 -20.13 -12.45 18.44
C PHE A 22 -20.59 -13.90 18.40
N ARG A 23 -21.86 -14.14 18.01
CA ARG A 23 -22.40 -15.49 17.83
C ARG A 23 -22.07 -15.98 16.43
N VAL A 24 -21.23 -17.01 16.35
CA VAL A 24 -20.61 -17.49 15.12
C VAL A 24 -20.64 -19.02 15.01
N HIS A 25 -20.27 -19.50 13.84
CA HIS A 25 -20.24 -20.91 13.45
C HIS A 25 -18.80 -21.43 13.39
N ARG A 26 -18.52 -22.49 14.15
CA ARG A 26 -17.21 -23.17 14.22
C ARG A 26 -16.77 -23.66 12.85
N CYS A 27 -17.71 -24.22 12.08
CA CYS A 27 -17.42 -24.77 10.74
C CYS A 27 -16.89 -23.69 9.78
N ILE A 28 -17.51 -22.50 9.76
CA ILE A 28 -17.10 -21.39 8.88
C ILE A 28 -15.71 -20.89 9.29
N LEU A 29 -15.47 -20.68 10.59
CA LEU A 29 -14.17 -20.24 11.09
C LEU A 29 -13.06 -21.27 10.77
N SER A 30 -13.36 -22.56 10.96
CA SER A 30 -12.41 -23.65 10.72
C SER A 30 -12.04 -23.81 9.24
N ILE A 31 -12.98 -23.51 8.33
CA ILE A 31 -12.73 -23.49 6.89
C ILE A 31 -11.86 -22.30 6.51
N ALA A 32 -12.14 -21.13 7.09
CA ALA A 32 -11.46 -19.89 6.74
C ALA A 32 -10.05 -19.77 7.36
N SER A 33 -9.79 -20.46 8.46
CA SER A 33 -8.57 -20.32 9.27
C SER A 33 -8.15 -21.66 9.88
N PRO A 34 -6.94 -22.14 9.58
CA PRO A 34 -6.38 -23.32 10.24
C PRO A 34 -6.13 -23.07 11.74
N VAL A 35 -5.78 -21.84 12.13
CA VAL A 35 -5.59 -21.48 13.54
C VAL A 35 -6.89 -21.60 14.31
N PHE A 36 -8.01 -21.11 13.76
CA PHE A 36 -9.31 -21.31 14.40
C PHE A 36 -9.70 -22.79 14.42
N ARG A 37 -9.50 -23.53 13.32
CA ARG A 37 -9.76 -24.98 13.31
C ARG A 37 -9.06 -25.69 14.46
N ASP A 38 -7.76 -25.45 14.61
CA ASP A 38 -6.93 -26.13 15.59
C ASP A 38 -7.25 -25.64 17.02
N MET A 39 -7.40 -24.33 17.22
CA MET A 39 -7.81 -23.72 18.50
C MET A 39 -9.15 -24.26 19.01
N LEU A 40 -10.09 -24.53 18.09
CA LEU A 40 -11.41 -25.02 18.45
C LEU A 40 -11.42 -26.52 18.78
N THR A 41 -10.34 -27.28 18.50
CA THR A 41 -10.26 -28.71 18.88
C THR A 41 -10.01 -28.94 20.38
N PHE A 42 -9.54 -27.93 21.10
CA PHE A 42 -9.24 -28.06 22.52
C PHE A 42 -10.52 -28.11 23.37
N PRO A 43 -10.58 -28.99 24.39
CA PRO A 43 -11.72 -29.04 25.32
C PRO A 43 -11.88 -27.71 26.04
N GLN A 44 -13.06 -27.11 25.95
CA GLN A 44 -13.40 -25.90 26.68
C GLN A 44 -13.80 -26.26 28.12
N PRO A 45 -13.26 -25.62 29.16
CA PRO A 45 -13.47 -26.01 30.56
C PRO A 45 -14.92 -25.87 31.07
N HIS A 46 -15.83 -25.31 30.27
CA HIS A 46 -17.19 -24.93 30.69
C HIS A 46 -18.25 -25.31 29.64
N GLU A 47 -18.38 -26.60 29.32
CA GLU A 47 -19.58 -27.10 28.63
C GLU A 47 -20.77 -27.13 29.60
N SER A 48 -21.30 -25.95 29.93
CA SER A 48 -22.61 -25.85 30.56
C SER A 48 -23.68 -26.15 29.50
N THR A 49 -24.65 -27.01 29.84
CA THR A 49 -25.58 -27.66 28.89
C THR A 49 -26.58 -26.71 28.20
N HIS A 50 -26.49 -25.40 28.40
CA HIS A 50 -27.48 -24.43 27.95
C HIS A 50 -26.93 -23.29 27.08
N GLN A 51 -25.61 -23.14 26.93
CA GLN A 51 -25.01 -22.09 26.11
C GLN A 51 -23.87 -22.64 25.24
N PRO A 52 -23.67 -22.10 24.02
CA PRO A 52 -22.50 -22.44 23.22
C PRO A 52 -21.20 -22.12 23.97
N PRO A 53 -20.11 -22.85 23.72
CA PRO A 53 -18.80 -22.51 24.26
C PRO A 53 -18.39 -21.09 23.83
N HIS A 54 -17.58 -20.42 24.65
CA HIS A 54 -17.04 -19.10 24.33
C HIS A 54 -15.50 -19.10 24.25
N VAL A 55 -14.95 -18.16 23.50
CA VAL A 55 -13.50 -17.92 23.38
C VAL A 55 -13.24 -16.43 23.48
N ASP A 56 -12.37 -16.02 24.40
CA ASP A 56 -11.90 -14.64 24.50
C ASP A 56 -10.75 -14.39 23.52
N LEU A 57 -10.88 -13.33 22.71
CA LEU A 57 -9.90 -12.90 21.73
C LEU A 57 -9.35 -11.51 22.09
N PRO A 58 -8.06 -11.24 21.89
CA PRO A 58 -7.45 -9.94 22.21
C PRO A 58 -7.79 -8.82 21.22
N GLU A 59 -8.48 -9.13 20.12
CA GLU A 59 -8.92 -8.16 19.12
C GLU A 59 -10.08 -7.30 19.62
N THR A 60 -10.08 -6.02 19.27
CA THR A 60 -11.20 -5.12 19.56
C THR A 60 -12.44 -5.49 18.74
N THR A 61 -13.61 -5.00 19.15
CA THR A 61 -14.87 -5.19 18.44
C THR A 61 -14.76 -4.76 16.98
N ALA A 62 -14.10 -3.63 16.70
CA ALA A 62 -13.96 -3.10 15.35
C ALA A 62 -13.14 -4.02 14.44
N THR A 63 -11.98 -4.50 14.93
CA THR A 63 -11.11 -5.40 14.17
C THR A 63 -11.78 -6.75 13.94
N LEU A 64 -12.41 -7.30 14.99
CA LEU A 64 -13.06 -8.61 14.92
C LEU A 64 -14.31 -8.59 14.03
N ASP A 65 -15.12 -7.52 14.08
CA ASP A 65 -16.25 -7.31 13.17
C ASP A 65 -15.79 -7.37 11.70
N ILE A 66 -14.74 -6.63 11.36
CA ILE A 66 -14.24 -6.56 9.99
C ILE A 66 -13.70 -7.92 9.55
N LEU A 67 -12.87 -8.56 10.37
CA LEU A 67 -12.31 -9.88 10.11
C LEU A 67 -13.43 -10.91 9.85
N LEU A 68 -14.42 -10.97 10.73
CA LEU A 68 -15.54 -11.91 10.61
C LEU A 68 -16.38 -11.63 9.37
N ARG A 69 -16.64 -10.36 9.02
CA ARG A 69 -17.38 -10.01 7.80
C ARG A 69 -16.65 -10.37 6.52
N TYR A 70 -15.33 -10.47 6.53
CA TYR A 70 -14.60 -11.07 5.42
C TYR A 70 -14.71 -12.60 5.44
N ILE A 71 -14.64 -13.24 6.61
CA ILE A 71 -14.77 -14.70 6.71
C ILE A 71 -16.16 -15.19 6.27
N TYR A 72 -17.21 -14.45 6.63
CA TYR A 72 -18.58 -14.79 6.30
C TYR A 72 -18.98 -14.29 4.91
N PRO A 73 -19.92 -14.97 4.22
CA PRO A 73 -20.47 -14.54 2.94
C PRO A 73 -21.49 -13.39 3.12
N ILE A 74 -21.06 -12.31 3.77
CA ILE A 74 -21.87 -11.12 4.05
C ILE A 74 -21.19 -9.87 3.48
N PRO A 75 -21.88 -8.72 3.39
CA PRO A 75 -21.30 -7.52 2.81
C PRO A 75 -20.02 -7.07 3.52
N SER A 76 -18.93 -6.97 2.75
CA SER A 76 -17.65 -6.49 3.24
C SER A 76 -17.78 -5.06 3.77
N PRO A 77 -17.21 -4.74 4.93
CA PRO A 77 -17.21 -3.40 5.46
C PRO A 77 -16.31 -2.48 4.63
N LYS A 78 -16.63 -1.19 4.63
CA LYS A 78 -15.71 -0.17 4.14
C LYS A 78 -14.65 0.08 5.22
N ILE A 79 -13.38 0.08 4.81
CA ILE A 79 -12.24 0.46 5.65
C ILE A 79 -11.77 1.83 5.15
N GLU A 80 -11.77 2.83 6.03
CA GLU A 80 -11.50 4.23 5.64
C GLU A 80 -10.14 4.73 6.14
N ASP A 81 -9.70 4.23 7.30
CA ASP A 81 -8.42 4.57 7.93
C ASP A 81 -7.43 3.41 7.86
N PHE A 82 -6.15 3.76 7.86
CA PHE A 82 -5.07 2.80 7.70
C PHE A 82 -4.82 1.99 8.98
N ASP A 83 -5.02 2.58 10.15
CA ASP A 83 -4.84 1.88 11.43
C ASP A 83 -5.78 0.68 11.53
N THR A 84 -7.05 0.86 11.16
CA THR A 84 -8.02 -0.23 11.07
C THR A 84 -7.59 -1.28 10.05
N LEU A 85 -7.13 -0.88 8.86
CA LEU A 85 -6.63 -1.81 7.86
C LEU A 85 -5.43 -2.64 8.38
N SER A 86 -4.45 -1.96 9.00
CA SER A 86 -3.24 -2.56 9.57
C SER A 86 -3.61 -3.56 10.68
N ASN A 87 -4.48 -3.17 11.61
CA ASN A 87 -4.94 -4.03 12.70
C ASN A 87 -5.65 -5.29 12.18
N VAL A 88 -6.51 -5.16 11.16
CA VAL A 88 -7.21 -6.32 10.58
C VAL A 88 -6.24 -7.20 9.81
N LEU A 89 -5.24 -6.65 9.11
CA LEU A 89 -4.18 -7.44 8.46
C LEU A 89 -3.37 -8.23 9.48
N ILE A 90 -3.00 -7.62 10.61
CA ILE A 90 -2.29 -8.29 11.71
C ILE A 90 -3.14 -9.45 12.26
N SER A 91 -4.42 -9.22 12.51
CA SER A 91 -5.32 -10.29 12.98
C SER A 91 -5.52 -11.38 11.92
N ALA A 92 -5.66 -11.02 10.65
CA ALA A 92 -5.81 -11.98 9.57
C ALA A 92 -4.57 -12.87 9.41
N GLU A 93 -3.37 -12.31 9.56
CA GLU A 93 -2.12 -13.08 9.58
C GLU A 93 -2.00 -13.96 10.82
N LYS A 94 -2.29 -13.43 12.01
CA LYS A 94 -2.32 -14.18 13.27
C LYS A 94 -3.22 -15.41 13.19
N TYR A 95 -4.39 -15.28 12.55
CA TYR A 95 -5.32 -16.39 12.34
C TYR A 95 -5.08 -17.15 11.03
N GLN A 96 -4.05 -16.83 10.25
CA GLN A 96 -3.76 -17.45 8.95
C GLN A 96 -4.99 -17.48 8.02
N ALA A 97 -5.77 -16.40 8.02
CA ALA A 97 -6.98 -16.26 7.22
C ALA A 97 -6.64 -15.75 5.81
N GLU A 98 -5.98 -16.59 5.00
CA GLU A 98 -5.42 -16.22 3.69
C GLU A 98 -6.44 -15.58 2.74
N GLY A 99 -7.67 -16.08 2.72
CA GLY A 99 -8.75 -15.49 1.91
C GLY A 99 -9.12 -14.08 2.35
N VAL A 100 -8.93 -13.72 3.62
CA VAL A 100 -9.08 -12.36 4.13
C VAL A 100 -7.87 -11.52 3.72
N ILE A 101 -6.65 -12.01 3.94
CA ILE A 101 -5.41 -11.33 3.57
C ILE A 101 -5.41 -10.95 2.09
N SER A 102 -5.78 -11.88 1.20
CA SER A 102 -5.87 -11.63 -0.24
C SER A 102 -6.80 -10.46 -0.59
N ARG A 103 -7.96 -10.35 0.08
CA ARG A 103 -8.89 -9.22 -0.12
C ARG A 103 -8.34 -7.92 0.45
N LEU A 104 -7.76 -7.95 1.65
CA LEU A 104 -7.17 -6.76 2.27
C LEU A 104 -5.98 -6.22 1.48
N ARG A 105 -5.19 -7.08 0.82
CA ARG A 105 -4.11 -6.66 -0.10
C ARG A 105 -4.64 -5.78 -1.23
N THR A 106 -5.79 -6.12 -1.81
CA THR A 106 -6.40 -5.28 -2.88
C THR A 106 -6.84 -3.91 -2.37
N ILE A 107 -7.24 -3.83 -1.11
CA ILE A 107 -7.62 -2.57 -0.45
C ILE A 107 -6.39 -1.75 -0.11
N LEU A 108 -5.35 -2.40 0.41
CA LEU A 108 -4.06 -1.80 0.76
C LEU A 108 -3.43 -1.02 -0.40
N VAL A 109 -3.53 -1.53 -1.63
CA VAL A 109 -3.06 -0.85 -2.85
C VAL A 109 -4.14 -0.08 -3.60
N SER A 110 -5.26 0.22 -2.95
CA SER A 110 -6.26 1.11 -3.55
C SER A 110 -5.71 2.54 -3.64
N PRO A 111 -6.18 3.35 -4.63
CA PRO A 111 -5.75 4.74 -4.75
C PRO A 111 -5.92 5.55 -3.46
N HIS A 112 -6.97 5.27 -2.69
CA HIS A 112 -7.23 5.92 -1.40
C HIS A 112 -6.04 5.82 -0.44
N PHE A 113 -5.47 4.63 -0.24
CA PHE A 113 -4.35 4.45 0.68
C PHE A 113 -2.99 4.80 0.07
N LEU A 114 -2.83 4.60 -1.24
CA LEU A 114 -1.60 4.95 -1.95
C LEU A 114 -1.38 6.46 -2.08
N ASP A 115 -2.45 7.25 -2.16
CA ASP A 115 -2.35 8.71 -2.21
C ASP A 115 -2.20 9.30 -0.80
N LEU A 116 -2.89 8.70 0.19
CA LEU A 116 -2.89 9.20 1.57
C LEU A 116 -1.63 8.82 2.35
N GLU A 117 -1.24 7.54 2.34
CA GLU A 117 -0.16 7.01 3.19
C GLU A 117 0.75 5.98 2.48
N PRO A 118 1.31 6.31 1.30
CA PRO A 118 2.11 5.39 0.47
C PRO A 118 3.32 4.76 1.19
N LEU A 119 3.94 5.47 2.14
CA LEU A 119 5.07 4.94 2.90
C LEU A 119 4.63 3.85 3.88
N ARG A 120 3.48 4.01 4.53
CA ARG A 120 2.90 2.99 5.42
C ARG A 120 2.45 1.78 4.60
N VAL A 121 1.86 2.01 3.42
CA VAL A 121 1.53 0.93 2.47
C VAL A 121 2.77 0.12 2.10
N TYR A 122 3.87 0.79 1.74
CA TYR A 122 5.14 0.13 1.44
C TYR A 122 5.67 -0.67 2.64
N ALA A 123 5.64 -0.08 3.84
CA ALA A 123 6.09 -0.74 5.06
C ALA A 123 5.32 -2.04 5.36
N ILE A 124 3.98 -2.00 5.29
CA ILE A 124 3.12 -3.18 5.43
C ILE A 124 3.43 -4.22 4.34
N ALA A 125 3.55 -3.80 3.10
CA ALA A 125 3.82 -4.72 1.99
C ALA A 125 5.17 -5.42 2.15
N CYS A 126 6.20 -4.72 2.62
CA CYS A 126 7.50 -5.32 2.96
C CYS A 126 7.39 -6.28 4.14
N ARG A 127 6.72 -5.88 5.23
CA ARG A 127 6.55 -6.69 6.45
C ARG A 127 6.00 -8.09 6.15
N TRP A 128 4.98 -8.18 5.29
CA TRP A 128 4.36 -9.44 4.90
C TRP A 128 4.84 -9.99 3.56
N SER A 129 5.94 -9.48 3.01
CA SER A 129 6.52 -9.93 1.74
C SER A 129 5.54 -9.91 0.55
N PHE A 130 4.62 -8.94 0.54
CA PHE A 130 3.74 -8.65 -0.59
C PHE A 130 4.53 -7.89 -1.66
N LEU A 131 5.38 -8.62 -2.39
CA LEU A 131 6.39 -8.04 -3.29
C LEU A 131 5.79 -7.13 -4.38
N GLU A 132 4.67 -7.53 -4.98
CA GLU A 132 4.00 -6.75 -6.02
C GLU A 132 3.41 -5.46 -5.46
N GLU A 133 2.78 -5.53 -4.29
CA GLU A 133 2.25 -4.39 -3.58
C GLU A 133 3.35 -3.45 -3.09
N ALA A 134 4.49 -4.00 -2.62
CA ALA A 134 5.65 -3.21 -2.22
C ALA A 134 6.25 -2.49 -3.43
N LYS A 135 6.38 -3.18 -4.56
CA LYS A 135 6.84 -2.58 -5.82
C LYS A 135 5.92 -1.45 -6.24
N PHE A 136 4.61 -1.66 -6.21
CA PHE A 136 3.61 -0.67 -6.60
C PHE A 136 3.55 0.51 -5.62
N ALA A 137 3.59 0.26 -4.31
CA ALA A 137 3.65 1.31 -3.30
C ALA A 137 4.93 2.14 -3.42
N SER A 138 6.07 1.51 -3.78
CA SER A 138 7.33 2.23 -3.97
C SER A 138 7.24 3.31 -5.03
N THR A 139 6.38 3.17 -6.05
CA THR A 139 6.24 4.21 -7.10
C THR A 139 5.55 5.45 -6.55
N HIS A 140 4.70 5.28 -5.54
CA HIS A 140 3.96 6.35 -4.86
C HIS A 140 4.75 6.98 -3.72
N THR A 141 5.93 6.48 -3.37
CA THR A 141 6.80 7.13 -2.38
C THR A 141 7.83 8.06 -2.99
N ALA A 142 7.91 8.15 -4.33
CA ALA A 142 8.99 8.86 -5.02
C ALA A 142 9.12 10.35 -4.63
N TYR A 143 8.01 10.98 -4.25
CA TYR A 143 7.93 12.39 -3.87
C TYR A 143 8.13 12.66 -2.37
N ILE A 144 8.18 11.61 -1.57
CA ILE A 144 8.24 11.72 -0.11
C ILE A 144 9.69 11.93 0.32
N ASP A 145 9.92 12.99 1.09
CA ASP A 145 11.17 13.17 1.82
C ASP A 145 11.19 12.22 3.02
N LEU A 146 11.77 11.03 2.82
CA LEU A 146 11.83 9.97 3.83
C LEU A 146 12.55 10.37 5.12
N VAL A 147 13.35 11.45 5.11
CA VAL A 147 14.13 11.91 6.27
C VAL A 147 13.33 12.92 7.12
N LYS A 148 12.34 13.60 6.55
CA LYS A 148 11.53 14.62 7.23
C LYS A 148 10.14 14.14 7.65
N GLN A 149 9.93 12.82 7.74
CA GLN A 149 8.64 12.27 8.15
C GLN A 149 8.40 12.49 9.64
N GLY A 150 7.18 12.91 9.99
CA GLY A 150 6.76 13.12 11.37
C GLY A 150 6.54 11.81 12.13
N GLU A 151 6.43 11.89 13.46
CA GLU A 151 6.35 10.73 14.35
C GLU A 151 5.16 9.79 14.05
N GLY A 152 4.06 10.32 13.50
CA GLY A 152 2.86 9.54 13.18
C GLY A 152 3.03 8.49 12.07
N CYS A 153 3.99 8.66 11.15
CA CYS A 153 4.30 7.63 10.15
C CYS A 153 5.11 6.46 10.73
N MET A 154 5.64 6.61 11.95
CA MET A 154 6.66 5.69 12.46
C MET A 154 6.11 4.39 13.02
N GLU A 155 4.82 4.29 13.35
CA GLU A 155 4.30 3.12 14.08
C GLU A 155 4.30 1.86 13.22
N ASP A 156 3.86 1.93 11.96
CA ASP A 156 4.00 0.82 11.01
C ASP A 156 5.44 0.70 10.46
N MET A 157 6.15 1.82 10.31
CA MET A 157 7.56 1.80 9.89
C MET A 157 8.47 1.14 10.92
N LYS A 158 8.09 1.10 12.21
CA LYS A 158 8.82 0.39 13.26
C LYS A 158 8.96 -1.11 12.95
N TYR A 159 8.00 -1.67 12.23
CA TYR A 159 7.98 -3.08 11.86
C TYR A 159 8.59 -3.33 10.48
N MET A 160 8.93 -2.28 9.72
CA MET A 160 9.69 -2.40 8.48
C MET A 160 11.15 -2.68 8.82
N SER A 161 11.76 -3.66 8.13
CA SER A 161 13.18 -3.93 8.32
C SER A 161 14.02 -2.74 7.87
N GLY A 162 15.14 -2.47 8.55
CA GLY A 162 16.10 -1.45 8.12
C GLY A 162 16.63 -1.72 6.71
N LEU A 163 16.65 -2.99 6.28
CA LEU A 163 17.01 -3.39 4.93
C LEU A 163 15.99 -2.90 3.89
N ASP A 164 14.69 -3.04 4.16
CA ASP A 164 13.64 -2.60 3.25
C ASP A 164 13.55 -1.09 3.15
N PHE A 165 13.81 -0.39 4.25
CA PHE A 165 13.97 1.06 4.24
C PHE A 165 15.19 1.50 3.44
N HIS A 166 16.34 0.85 3.63
CA HIS A 166 17.54 1.12 2.86
C HIS A 166 17.32 0.84 1.36
N ARG A 167 16.65 -0.25 1.01
CA ARG A 167 16.24 -0.55 -0.39
C ARG A 167 15.41 0.59 -0.98
N LEU A 168 14.46 1.13 -0.21
CA LEU A 168 13.63 2.25 -0.65
C LEU A 168 14.46 3.52 -0.88
N LEU A 169 15.39 3.84 0.02
CA LEU A 169 16.30 4.98 -0.11
C LEU A 169 17.18 4.88 -1.36
N VAL A 170 17.80 3.71 -1.58
CA VAL A 170 18.62 3.44 -2.77
C VAL A 170 17.76 3.57 -4.04
N LEU A 171 16.53 3.04 -4.01
CA LEU A 171 15.60 3.12 -5.13
C LEU A 171 15.22 4.58 -5.44
N GLN A 172 14.92 5.39 -4.43
CA GLN A 172 14.66 6.82 -4.62
C GLN A 172 15.89 7.54 -5.19
N GLN A 173 17.09 7.26 -4.67
CA GLN A 173 18.31 7.90 -5.15
C GLN A 173 18.59 7.55 -6.60
N ALA A 174 18.53 6.26 -6.97
CA ALA A 174 18.71 5.81 -8.35
C ALA A 174 17.71 6.46 -9.31
N ARG A 175 16.45 6.64 -8.87
CA ARG A 175 15.43 7.38 -9.63
C ARG A 175 15.81 8.85 -9.81
N ARG A 176 16.25 9.53 -8.74
CA ARG A 176 16.70 10.93 -8.80
C ARG A 176 17.90 11.12 -9.71
N ASP A 177 18.93 10.27 -9.58
CA ASP A 177 20.14 10.34 -10.40
C ASP A 177 19.81 10.14 -11.88
N THR A 178 18.91 9.21 -12.18
CA THR A 178 18.43 8.96 -13.55
C THR A 178 17.71 10.19 -14.11
N VAL A 179 16.79 10.79 -13.34
CA VAL A 179 16.10 12.02 -13.73
C VAL A 179 17.10 13.15 -13.97
N GLN A 180 18.03 13.36 -13.03
CA GLN A 180 19.05 14.41 -13.13
C GLN A 180 19.94 14.22 -14.35
N ARG A 181 20.38 12.99 -14.64
CA ARG A 181 21.19 12.68 -15.82
C ARG A 181 20.45 13.01 -17.10
N VAL A 182 19.21 12.56 -17.26
CA VAL A 182 18.45 12.83 -18.49
C VAL A 182 18.16 14.32 -18.65
N VAL A 183 17.81 15.01 -17.57
CA VAL A 183 17.62 16.47 -17.59
C VAL A 183 18.91 17.18 -18.01
N THR A 184 20.06 16.79 -17.46
CA THR A 184 21.37 17.40 -17.78
C THR A 184 21.82 17.09 -19.21
N GLU A 185 21.64 15.86 -19.69
CA GLU A 185 21.97 15.43 -21.06
C GLU A 185 21.12 16.18 -22.11
N GLN A 186 19.84 16.44 -21.82
CA GLN A 186 18.99 17.24 -22.71
C GLN A 186 19.25 18.74 -22.61
N LEU A 187 19.86 19.21 -21.52
CA LEU A 187 20.26 20.61 -21.31
C LEU A 187 21.71 20.90 -21.75
N ALA A 188 22.43 19.92 -22.31
CA ALA A 188 23.80 20.10 -22.77
C ALA A 188 23.92 21.19 -23.85
N PRO A 189 25.02 21.99 -23.84
CA PRO A 189 25.18 23.15 -24.70
C PRO A 189 25.33 22.73 -26.16
N GLY A 190 24.20 22.76 -26.88
CA GLY A 190 24.07 22.34 -28.27
C GLY A 190 22.60 22.18 -28.72
N GLY A 191 21.67 22.00 -27.77
CA GLY A 191 20.22 22.00 -28.03
C GLY A 191 19.60 23.39 -27.82
N CYS A 192 18.92 23.93 -28.83
CA CYS A 192 18.33 25.27 -28.85
C CYS A 192 17.42 25.57 -27.62
N CYS A 193 17.76 26.61 -26.84
CA CYS A 193 17.33 26.81 -25.44
C CYS A 193 15.93 27.41 -25.18
N SER A 194 14.95 27.18 -26.06
CA SER A 194 13.56 27.73 -26.06
C SER A 194 12.43 26.81 -25.69
N ALA A 195 12.11 25.97 -26.66
CA ALA A 195 10.88 25.20 -26.68
C ALA A 195 10.99 23.94 -25.82
N GLY A 196 12.20 23.39 -25.69
CA GLY A 196 12.46 22.13 -25.01
C GLY A 196 11.95 22.07 -23.57
N TYR A 197 12.11 23.12 -22.76
CA TYR A 197 11.67 23.06 -21.35
C TYR A 197 10.14 23.06 -21.21
N LYS A 198 9.42 23.80 -22.06
CA LYS A 198 7.94 23.82 -22.06
C LYS A 198 7.38 22.52 -22.63
N ASP A 199 8.01 21.97 -23.66
CA ASP A 199 7.59 20.70 -24.25
C ASP A 199 7.92 19.51 -23.34
N ILE A 200 9.08 19.48 -22.67
CA ILE A 200 9.41 18.46 -21.66
C ILE A 200 8.43 18.55 -20.49
N ARG A 201 8.16 19.76 -19.97
CA ARG A 201 7.17 19.98 -18.91
C ARG A 201 5.79 19.49 -19.34
N LYS A 202 5.34 19.84 -20.54
CA LYS A 202 4.02 19.46 -21.07
C LYS A 202 3.91 17.97 -21.37
N LEU A 203 4.98 17.33 -21.88
CA LEU A 203 5.04 15.90 -22.16
C LEU A 203 5.09 15.06 -20.89
N LEU A 204 5.85 15.48 -19.88
CA LEU A 204 5.77 14.90 -18.54
C LEU A 204 4.36 15.05 -17.98
N VAL A 205 3.75 16.23 -18.08
CA VAL A 205 2.36 16.46 -17.64
C VAL A 205 1.36 15.57 -18.38
N GLU A 206 1.40 15.50 -19.70
CA GLU A 206 0.45 14.72 -20.50
C GLU A 206 0.62 13.20 -20.34
N GLU A 207 1.86 12.71 -20.26
CA GLU A 207 2.11 11.26 -20.14
C GLU A 207 1.86 10.76 -18.71
N MET A 208 2.20 11.57 -17.70
CA MET A 208 1.91 11.26 -16.29
C MET A 208 0.40 11.40 -16.00
N SER A 209 -0.29 12.40 -16.58
CA SER A 209 -1.76 12.52 -16.51
C SER A 209 -2.47 11.33 -17.20
N ARG A 210 -1.97 10.84 -18.33
CA ARG A 210 -2.51 9.67 -19.03
C ARG A 210 -2.35 8.38 -18.23
N LYS A 211 -1.30 8.28 -17.42
CA LYS A 211 -1.03 7.14 -16.54
C LYS A 211 -1.54 7.30 -15.11
N LYS A 212 -2.29 8.39 -14.82
CA LYS A 212 -2.78 8.75 -13.47
C LYS A 212 -1.67 8.87 -12.42
N VAL A 213 -0.47 9.26 -12.81
CA VAL A 213 0.62 9.57 -11.89
C VAL A 213 0.61 11.06 -11.66
N ASP A 214 0.57 11.50 -10.39
CA ASP A 214 0.57 12.93 -10.06
C ASP A 214 1.83 13.60 -10.61
N VAL A 215 1.62 14.65 -11.39
CA VAL A 215 2.67 15.38 -12.10
C VAL A 215 3.29 16.46 -11.22
N SER A 216 2.61 16.84 -10.14
CA SER A 216 3.00 17.91 -9.24
C SER A 216 4.43 17.74 -8.73
N ASP A 217 4.85 16.50 -8.50
CA ASP A 217 6.13 16.16 -7.88
C ASP A 217 7.32 16.18 -8.83
N CYS A 218 7.15 15.65 -10.05
CA CYS A 218 8.18 15.75 -11.08
C CYS A 218 8.38 17.21 -11.51
N LEU A 219 7.31 18.01 -11.52
CA LEU A 219 7.37 19.45 -11.77
C LEU A 219 8.14 20.18 -10.67
N LEU A 220 7.91 19.84 -9.39
CA LEU A 220 8.63 20.43 -8.26
C LEU A 220 10.14 20.11 -8.30
N MET A 221 10.51 18.88 -8.69
CA MET A 221 11.91 18.48 -8.88
C MET A 221 12.60 19.21 -10.04
N LEU A 222 11.84 19.52 -11.11
CA LEU A 222 12.33 20.29 -12.25
C LEU A 222 12.41 21.80 -11.95
N GLU A 223 11.52 22.32 -11.10
CA GLU A 223 11.48 23.74 -10.69
C GLU A 223 12.56 24.08 -9.66
N THR A 224 12.87 23.16 -8.74
CA THR A 224 13.93 23.35 -7.73
C THR A 224 15.33 23.38 -8.36
N ASN A 225 15.55 22.71 -9.49
CA ASN A 225 16.84 22.65 -10.18
C ASN A 225 16.93 23.51 -11.47
N GLY A 226 15.82 24.09 -11.93
CA GLY A 226 15.69 24.65 -13.28
C GLY A 226 15.55 26.17 -13.36
N LYS A 227 16.60 26.95 -13.04
CA LYS A 227 16.69 28.36 -13.48
C LYS A 227 17.47 28.43 -14.79
N VAL A 228 16.82 28.18 -15.93
CA VAL A 228 17.41 28.39 -17.27
C VAL A 228 16.52 29.29 -18.12
N LYS A 229 17.11 30.35 -18.69
CA LYS A 229 16.41 31.41 -19.46
C LYS A 229 16.04 30.95 -20.90
N PRO A 230 14.93 31.44 -21.49
CA PRO A 230 14.49 31.03 -22.82
C PRO A 230 15.22 31.75 -23.98
N CYS A 231 15.80 30.99 -24.92
CA CYS A 231 16.21 31.36 -26.30
C CYS A 231 15.09 31.44 -27.38
N LYS A 232 15.01 32.58 -28.07
CA LYS A 232 14.06 32.86 -29.16
C LYS A 232 14.43 32.14 -30.47
N SER A 233 13.79 31.04 -30.83
CA SER A 233 13.51 30.68 -32.25
C SER A 233 12.74 29.37 -32.33
N GLY A 234 11.57 29.42 -32.97
CA GLY A 234 10.62 28.32 -33.07
C GLY A 234 10.94 27.34 -34.19
N MET A 235 10.38 26.14 -34.04
CA MET A 235 10.41 24.96 -34.94
C MET A 235 11.59 24.00 -34.71
N CYS A 236 11.32 22.89 -33.99
CA CYS A 236 12.06 21.64 -34.17
C CYS A 236 11.16 20.42 -33.94
N PRO A 237 10.99 19.51 -34.92
CA PRO A 237 10.02 18.40 -34.88
C PRO A 237 10.54 17.08 -34.25
N LEU A 238 11.75 17.08 -33.64
CA LEU A 238 12.42 15.85 -33.16
C LEU A 238 12.23 15.55 -31.66
N GLY A 239 11.47 16.36 -30.92
CA GLY A 239 11.35 16.28 -29.45
C GLY A 239 10.43 15.18 -28.91
N HIS A 240 9.27 14.94 -29.55
CA HIS A 240 8.21 14.12 -28.95
C HIS A 240 8.54 12.60 -28.86
N ALA A 241 9.05 11.99 -29.93
CA ALA A 241 9.23 10.53 -29.98
C ALA A 241 10.30 9.99 -29.01
N LYS A 242 11.34 10.78 -28.72
CA LYS A 242 12.40 10.39 -27.77
C LYS A 242 11.97 10.58 -26.32
N ILE A 243 11.10 11.54 -26.05
CA ILE A 243 10.52 11.80 -24.72
C ILE A 243 9.50 10.70 -24.36
N GLU A 244 8.77 10.17 -25.33
CA GLU A 244 7.83 9.06 -25.10
C GLU A 244 8.54 7.75 -24.73
N VAL A 245 9.66 7.44 -25.40
CA VAL A 245 10.55 6.31 -25.03
C VAL A 245 11.18 6.55 -23.66
N PHE A 246 11.51 7.79 -23.31
CA PHE A 246 12.02 8.22 -22.01
C PHE A 246 11.02 8.02 -20.86
N VAL A 247 9.75 8.44 -21.01
CA VAL A 247 8.73 8.20 -19.97
C VAL A 247 8.39 6.71 -19.89
N LYS A 248 8.34 5.99 -21.02
CA LYS A 248 8.17 4.53 -21.01
C LYS A 248 9.34 3.82 -20.33
N SER A 249 10.58 4.27 -20.48
CA SER A 249 11.74 3.69 -19.79
C SER A 249 11.84 4.09 -18.32
N VAL A 250 11.35 5.27 -17.91
CA VAL A 250 11.29 5.68 -16.50
C VAL A 250 10.15 4.99 -15.76
N VAL A 251 9.04 4.67 -16.45
CA VAL A 251 7.92 3.91 -15.87
C VAL A 251 8.16 2.39 -15.93
N ASN A 252 8.79 1.88 -17.00
CA ASN A 252 8.99 0.44 -17.22
C ASN A 252 10.40 -0.06 -16.81
N GLY A 253 11.38 0.83 -16.63
CA GLY A 253 12.76 0.49 -16.24
C GLY A 253 13.03 0.62 -14.73
N LEU A 254 11.98 0.78 -13.92
CA LEU A 254 12.06 0.68 -12.46
C LEU A 254 12.34 -0.77 -12.11
N GLY A 255 13.63 -1.04 -11.90
CA GLY A 255 14.21 -2.36 -11.69
C GLY A 255 13.37 -3.25 -10.80
N GLU A 256 13.34 -4.54 -11.16
CA GLU A 256 12.89 -5.59 -10.28
C GLU A 256 13.51 -5.41 -8.89
N LEU A 257 12.73 -5.67 -7.84
CA LEU A 257 13.28 -5.82 -6.51
C LEU A 257 14.46 -6.81 -6.62
N PRO A 258 15.63 -6.51 -6.02
CA PRO A 258 16.68 -7.51 -5.94
C PRO A 258 16.06 -8.77 -5.33
N PRO A 259 16.27 -9.96 -5.94
CA PRO A 259 15.63 -11.18 -5.47
C PRO A 259 15.92 -11.35 -3.99
N SER A 260 14.89 -11.76 -3.25
CA SER A 260 15.01 -12.21 -1.87
C SER A 260 16.10 -13.29 -1.82
N VAL A 261 17.20 -13.00 -1.13
CA VAL A 261 18.18 -14.01 -0.73
C VAL A 261 17.62 -14.77 0.46
#